data_AF-A0AAP0QJU5-F1
#
_entry.id   AF-A0AAP0QJU5-F1
#
_cell.length_a   1.000
_cell.length_b   1.000
_cell.length_c   1.000
_cell.angle_alpha   90.00
_cell.angle_beta   90.00
_cell.angle_gamma   90.00
#
_symmetry.space_group_name_H-M   'P 1'
#
loop_
_entity.id
_entity.type
_entity.pdbx_description
1 polymer ?
#
loop_
_entity_poly.entity_id
_entity_poly.type
_entity_poly.pdbx_seq_one_letter_code
_entity_poly.pdbx_strand_id
1 'polypeptide(L)'
;MLKGQWGVNKGLVAKRLLSTMQEREMLPDFVMCVGEDRSDEDMFEGIINSMAGPSIAPGAEVFACTDGRKPSKAKYYLDDTVEVVRLMQSLACVADQMVPV
;
A
#
# COMPACT_ATOMS: atom_id res chain seq x y z
N MET A 1 8.24 -4.53 34.25
CA MET A 1 8.32 -3.24 33.51
C MET A 1 7.59 -3.45 32.19
N LEU A 2 6.45 -2.80 31.98
CA LEU A 2 5.58 -3.02 30.83
C LEU A 2 6.34 -2.65 29.54
N LYS A 3 6.59 -3.64 28.66
CA LYS A 3 7.05 -3.38 27.29
C LYS A 3 5.90 -2.69 26.56
N GLY A 4 5.91 -1.36 26.53
CA GLY A 4 4.97 -0.59 25.71
C GLY A 4 5.10 -0.99 24.23
N GLN A 5 3.97 -1.06 23.53
CA GLN A 5 3.85 -1.39 22.11
C GLN A 5 4.42 -0.32 21.17
N TRP A 6 5.51 0.36 21.55
CA TRP A 6 6.17 1.41 20.74
C TRP A 6 6.91 0.89 19.50
N GLY A 7 6.90 -0.42 19.25
CA GLY A 7 7.61 -1.06 18.13
C GLY A 7 6.72 -1.55 17.00
N VAL A 8 5.40 -1.33 17.05
CA VAL A 8 4.46 -1.77 16.01
C VAL A 8 3.85 -0.54 15.33
N ASN A 9 4.11 -0.39 14.04
CA ASN A 9 3.44 0.60 13.19
C ASN A 9 3.02 -0.03 11.85
N LYS A 10 2.15 0.68 11.10
CA LYS A 10 1.62 0.18 9.82
C LYS A 10 2.72 -0.03 8.78
N GLY A 11 3.79 0.76 8.82
CA GLY A 11 4.99 0.58 7.98
C GLY A 11 5.70 -0.76 8.20
N LEU A 12 5.88 -1.18 9.45
CA LEU A 12 6.46 -2.47 9.79
C LEU A 12 5.56 -3.62 9.33
N VAL A 13 4.24 -3.47 9.48
CA VAL A 13 3.27 -4.47 9.01
C VAL A 13 3.32 -4.59 7.48
N ALA A 14 3.36 -3.48 6.76
CA ALA A 14 3.46 -3.49 5.29
C ALA A 14 4.75 -4.16 4.81
N LYS A 15 5.90 -3.83 5.42
CA LYS A 15 7.18 -4.48 5.10
C LYS A 15 7.13 -5.99 5.36
N ARG A 16 6.55 -6.41 6.49
CA ARG A 16 6.36 -7.84 6.80
C ARG A 16 5.48 -8.54 5.78
N LEU A 17 4.38 -7.91 5.35
CA LEU A 17 3.50 -8.47 4.31
C LEU A 17 4.29 -8.72 3.02
N LEU A 18 5.04 -7.72 2.54
CA LEU A 18 5.87 -7.85 1.33
C LEU A 18 6.95 -8.92 1.48
N SER A 19 7.65 -8.98 2.62
CA SER A 19 8.63 -10.04 2.89
C SER A 19 7.97 -11.44 2.90
N THR A 20 6.81 -11.59 3.52
CA THR A 20 6.07 -12.87 3.53
C THR A 20 5.58 -13.26 2.13
N MET A 21 5.20 -12.30 1.29
CA MET A 21 4.87 -12.59 -0.12
C MET A 21 6.11 -13.09 -0.88
N GLN A 22 7.24 -12.41 -0.71
CA GLN A 22 8.51 -12.82 -1.31
C GLN A 22 8.96 -14.21 -0.86
N GLU A 23 8.82 -14.54 0.43
CA GLU A 23 9.09 -15.89 0.98
C GLU A 23 8.22 -16.98 0.34
N ARG A 24 7.05 -16.59 -0.18
CA ARG A 24 6.12 -17.46 -0.92
C ARG A 24 6.33 -17.38 -2.43
N GLU A 25 7.47 -16.85 -2.88
CA GLU A 25 7.83 -16.65 -4.29
C GLU A 25 6.82 -15.77 -5.05
N MET A 26 6.07 -14.92 -4.34
CA MET A 26 5.15 -13.94 -4.93
C MET A 26 5.78 -12.55 -4.84
N LEU A 27 6.16 -12.00 -5.99
CA LEU A 27 6.65 -10.63 -6.10
C LEU A 27 5.54 -9.75 -6.67
N PRO A 28 4.96 -8.82 -5.89
CA PRO A 28 3.92 -7.93 -6.41
C PRO A 28 4.52 -7.00 -7.47
N ASP A 29 3.86 -6.95 -8.62
CA ASP A 29 4.10 -6.03 -9.74
C ASP A 29 3.16 -4.81 -9.71
N PHE A 30 2.10 -4.88 -8.90
CA PHE A 30 1.22 -3.77 -8.57
C PHE A 30 1.02 -3.69 -7.05
N VAL A 31 1.22 -2.50 -6.47
CA VAL A 31 0.99 -2.24 -5.04
C VAL A 31 0.19 -0.97 -4.88
N MET A 32 -0.96 -1.05 -4.21
CA MET A 32 -1.78 0.10 -3.86
C MET A 32 -2.01 0.14 -2.35
N CYS A 33 -1.84 1.31 -1.75
CA CYS A 33 -2.21 1.54 -0.35
C CYS A 33 -2.95 2.86 -0.19
N VAL A 34 -3.96 2.87 0.69
CA VAL A 34 -4.80 4.03 0.98
C VAL A 34 -4.82 4.24 2.50
N GLY A 35 -4.69 5.49 2.94
CA GLY A 35 -4.73 5.82 4.37
C GLY A 35 -5.09 7.27 4.65
N GLU A 36 -5.63 7.54 5.84
CA GLU A 36 -6.20 8.84 6.22
C GLU A 36 -5.37 9.53 7.31
N ASP A 37 -4.74 8.77 8.21
CA ASP A 37 -4.25 9.32 9.46
C ASP A 37 -2.71 9.33 9.55
N ARG A 38 -2.20 9.92 10.64
CA ARG A 38 -0.76 10.00 10.90
C ARG A 38 -0.07 8.63 10.93
N SER A 39 -0.76 7.56 11.31
CA SER A 39 -0.17 6.23 11.36
C SER A 39 0.00 5.62 9.95
N ASP A 40 -0.78 6.07 8.97
CA ASP A 40 -0.64 5.66 7.57
C ASP A 40 0.60 6.26 6.90
N GLU A 41 1.13 7.35 7.42
CA GLU A 41 2.40 7.94 6.95
C GLU A 41 3.57 6.96 7.06
N ASP A 42 3.60 6.14 8.12
CA ASP A 42 4.59 5.06 8.26
C ASP A 42 4.35 3.94 7.24
N MET A 43 3.10 3.69 6.85
CA MET A 43 2.75 2.70 5.81
C MET A 43 3.25 3.16 4.43
N PHE A 44 2.98 4.41 4.06
CA PHE A 44 3.41 4.98 2.78
C PHE A 44 4.93 4.92 2.64
N GLU A 45 5.65 5.41 3.65
CA GLU A 45 7.12 5.34 3.69
C GLU A 45 7.64 3.90 3.69
N GLY A 46 6.97 3.00 4.41
CA GLY A 46 7.35 1.60 4.48
C GLY A 46 7.31 0.91 3.12
N ILE A 47 6.27 1.19 2.33
CA ILE A 47 6.08 0.64 0.98
C ILE A 47 7.05 1.29 -0.01
N ILE A 48 7.16 2.63 -0.02
CA ILE A 48 8.07 3.36 -0.92
C ILE A 48 9.52 2.89 -0.73
N ASN A 49 9.97 2.74 0.51
CA ASN A 49 11.32 2.25 0.80
C ASN A 49 11.53 0.78 0.37
N SER A 50 10.46 -0.01 0.28
CA SER A 50 10.54 -1.40 -0.17
C SER A 50 10.72 -1.53 -1.68
N MET A 51 10.47 -0.47 -2.46
CA MET A 51 10.65 -0.47 -3.92
C MET A 51 12.12 -0.64 -4.35
N ALA A 52 13.07 -0.23 -3.50
CA ALA A 52 14.50 -0.45 -3.74
C ALA A 52 14.97 -1.85 -3.28
N GLY A 53 14.09 -2.62 -2.62
CA GLY A 53 14.39 -3.94 -2.09
C GLY A 53 13.92 -5.08 -3.00
N PRO A 54 14.21 -6.34 -2.62
CA PRO A 54 13.86 -7.52 -3.41
C PRO A 54 12.40 -7.97 -3.23
N SER A 55 11.62 -7.31 -2.37
CA SER A 55 10.27 -7.75 -2.00
C SER A 55 9.15 -7.24 -2.92
N ILE A 56 9.50 -6.46 -3.95
CA ILE A 56 8.60 -5.94 -4.98
C ILE A 56 9.25 -6.21 -6.34
N ALA A 57 8.45 -6.53 -7.37
CA ALA A 57 8.99 -6.83 -8.69
C ALA A 57 9.70 -5.59 -9.31
N PRO A 58 10.78 -5.79 -10.09
CA PRO A 58 11.40 -4.70 -10.84
C PRO A 58 10.38 -4.04 -11.79
N GLY A 59 10.25 -2.73 -11.71
CA GLY A 59 9.30 -1.98 -12.53
C GLY A 59 7.85 -2.00 -12.05
N ALA A 60 7.59 -2.51 -10.84
CA ALA A 60 6.25 -2.51 -10.26
C ALA A 60 5.64 -1.10 -10.19
N GLU A 61 4.33 -1.03 -10.41
CA GLU A 61 3.56 0.20 -10.22
C GLU A 61 3.10 0.33 -8.78
N VAL A 62 3.48 1.43 -8.12
CA VAL A 62 3.18 1.67 -6.70
C VAL A 62 2.35 2.95 -6.53
N PHE A 63 1.15 2.77 -5.98
CA PHE A 63 0.16 3.82 -5.75
C PHE A 63 -0.09 3.97 -4.25
N ALA A 64 0.67 4.87 -3.61
CA ALA A 64 0.39 5.32 -2.25
C ALA A 64 -0.52 6.54 -2.28
N CYS A 65 -1.72 6.41 -1.69
CA CYS A 65 -2.77 7.41 -1.72
C CYS A 65 -3.15 7.84 -0.30
N THR A 66 -3.22 9.14 -0.05
CA THR A 66 -3.85 9.66 1.18
C THR A 66 -5.31 10.05 0.94
N ASP A 67 -6.16 9.87 1.95
CA ASP A 67 -7.53 10.38 1.92
C ASP A 67 -7.55 11.89 2.26
N GLY A 68 -8.07 12.69 1.35
CA GLY A 68 -8.11 14.14 1.39
C GLY A 68 -6.80 14.83 0.95
N ARG A 69 -6.92 16.11 0.59
CA ARG A 69 -5.78 16.96 0.21
C ARG A 69 -5.04 17.48 1.45
N LYS A 70 -3.99 16.78 1.86
CA LYS A 70 -3.15 17.16 2.99
C LYS A 70 -1.66 16.88 2.74
N PRO A 71 -0.74 17.51 3.50
CA PRO A 71 0.64 17.10 3.51
C PRO A 71 0.75 15.62 3.91
N SER A 72 1.38 14.82 3.05
CA SER A 72 1.54 13.38 3.24
C SER A 72 2.81 12.89 2.53
N LYS A 73 3.35 11.76 2.97
CA LYS A 73 4.38 10.98 2.28
C LYS A 73 3.80 10.17 1.11
N ALA A 74 2.48 10.02 1.04
CA ALA A 74 1.80 9.47 -0.13
C ALA A 74 2.03 10.36 -1.37
N LYS A 75 2.19 9.73 -2.53
CA LYS A 75 2.39 10.45 -3.81
C LYS A 75 1.07 10.99 -4.38
N TYR A 76 -0.02 10.30 -4.09
CA TYR A 76 -1.34 10.59 -4.62
C TYR A 76 -2.32 10.89 -3.48
N TYR A 77 -3.47 11.47 -3.82
CA TYR A 77 -4.59 11.62 -2.89
C TYR A 77 -5.90 11.24 -3.56
N LEU A 78 -6.88 10.87 -2.76
CA LEU A 78 -8.28 10.74 -3.14
C LEU A 78 -9.04 11.84 -2.39
N ASP A 79 -10.02 12.48 -3.03
CA ASP A 79 -10.67 13.67 -2.44
C ASP A 79 -11.46 13.32 -1.16
N ASP A 80 -12.08 12.14 -1.12
CA ASP A 80 -12.79 11.60 0.04
C ASP A 80 -12.93 10.06 -0.02
N THR A 81 -13.52 9.49 1.02
CA THR A 81 -13.85 8.05 1.10
C THR A 81 -14.76 7.54 -0.03
N VAL A 82 -15.59 8.39 -0.65
CA VAL A 82 -16.44 7.98 -1.79
C VAL A 82 -15.57 7.68 -3.00
N GLU A 83 -14.53 8.49 -3.25
CA GLU A 83 -13.55 8.24 -4.30
C GLU A 83 -12.72 6.97 -4.03
N VAL A 84 -12.43 6.64 -2.77
CA VAL A 84 -11.81 5.34 -2.41
C VAL A 84 -12.68 4.16 -2.85
N VAL A 85 -13.98 4.22 -2.54
CA VAL A 85 -14.94 3.18 -2.93
C VAL A 85 -15.05 3.08 -4.44
N ARG A 86 -15.16 4.21 -5.14
CA ARG A 86 -15.23 4.26 -6.61
C ARG A 86 -14.00 3.67 -7.28
N LEU A 87 -12.81 3.97 -6.76
CA LEU A 87 -11.56 3.41 -7.25
C LEU A 87 -11.55 1.88 -7.11
N MET A 88 -11.90 1.36 -5.93
CA MET A 88 -11.95 -0.10 -5.70
C MET A 88 -13.01 -0.79 -6.58
N GLN A 89 -14.18 -0.17 -6.74
CA GLN A 89 -15.22 -0.66 -7.65
C GLN A 89 -14.75 -0.69 -9.10
N SER A 90 -14.00 0.33 -9.53
CA SER A 90 -13.46 0.40 -10.88
C SER A 90 -12.41 -0.68 -11.12
N LEU A 91 -11.52 -0.93 -10.15
CA LEU A 91 -10.56 -2.02 -10.21
C LEU A 91 -11.24 -3.39 -10.29
N ALA A 92 -12.26 -3.63 -9.47
CA ALA A 92 -13.03 -4.88 -9.50
C ALA A 92 -13.74 -5.08 -10.85
N CYS A 93 -14.37 -4.03 -11.38
CA CYS A 93 -15.06 -4.08 -12.68
C CYS A 93 -14.10 -4.42 -13.83
N VAL A 94 -12.89 -3.88 -13.82
CA VAL A 94 -11.87 -4.21 -14.82
C VAL A 94 -11.36 -5.63 -14.64
N ALA A 95 -11.12 -6.08 -13.40
CA ALA A 95 -10.67 -7.44 -13.11
C ALA A 95 -11.67 -8.50 -13.61
N ASP A 96 -12.98 -8.27 -13.50
CA ASP A 96 -14.01 -9.17 -14.01
C ASP A 96 -14.06 -9.22 -15.55
N GLN A 97 -13.62 -8.17 -16.24
CA GLN A 97 -13.52 -8.11 -17.70
C GLN A 97 -12.27 -8.80 -18.24
N MET A 98 -11.26 -9.01 -17.39
CA MET A 98 -10.08 -9.81 -17.70
C MET A 98 -10.45 -11.30 -17.65
N VAL A 99 -11.15 -11.77 -18.69
CA VAL A 99 -11.35 -13.21 -18.93
C VAL A 99 -9.97 -13.87 -19.01
N PRO A 100 -9.74 -15.01 -18.32
CA PRO A 100 -8.45 -15.68 -18.36
C PRO A 100 -8.08 -16.03 -19.81
N VAL A 101 -6.87 -15.63 -20.21
CA VAL A 101 -6.20 -16.14 -21.42
C VAL A 101 -5.74 -17.56 -21.17
#